data_AF-A0A8T4GA60-F1
#
_entry.id   AF-A0A8T4GA60-F1
#
_cell.length_a   1.000
_cell.length_b   1.000
_cell.length_c   1.000
_cell.angle_alpha   90.00
_cell.angle_beta   90.00
_cell.angle_gamma   90.00
#
_symmetry.space_group_name_H-M   'P 1'
#
loop_
_entity.id
_entity.type
_entity.pdbx_description
1 polymer ?
#
loop_
_entity_poly.entity_id
_entity_poly.type
_entity_poly.pdbx_seq_one_letter_code
_entity_poly.pdbx_strand_id
1 'polypeptide(L)'
;MNEEVQQLRRINNLLFNAFTLSSQIWMFKSRKEMIQFFCGIIFEDEACTAVVVSDRDGEYYQMDENVMNCKFLNYNPKVFSIVDTRYCECEKVNHRYLAVFPVLGETSVYVFLKEQDEEYIQILKEMTAVLGRALEFLEIQKENEEILRRLKSNLQHFQFLSDRLRNPLAIIQGVAELADELSPKKAFEMVKRSAEKMKEVLDSLTEAEVSSINLYEEVFSKR
;
A
#
# COMPACT_ATOMS: atom_id res chain seq x y z
N MET A 1 -41.24 -1.45 -23.83
CA MET A 1 -40.37 -2.40 -23.11
C MET A 1 -40.47 -2.01 -21.64
N ASN A 2 -40.82 -2.93 -20.74
CA ASN A 2 -41.25 -2.60 -19.37
C ASN A 2 -40.09 -1.91 -18.60
N GLU A 3 -40.34 -0.77 -17.95
CA GLU A 3 -39.32 0.01 -17.21
C GLU A 3 -38.62 -0.87 -16.15
N GLU A 4 -39.36 -1.76 -15.50
CA GLU A 4 -38.84 -2.75 -14.56
C GLU A 4 -37.78 -3.67 -15.18
N VAL A 5 -37.95 -4.06 -16.45
CA VAL A 5 -36.99 -4.94 -17.15
C VAL A 5 -35.70 -4.19 -17.48
N GLN A 6 -35.79 -2.88 -17.75
CA GLN A 6 -34.60 -2.04 -17.96
C GLN A 6 -33.85 -1.82 -16.65
N GLN A 7 -34.58 -1.55 -15.55
CA GLN A 7 -33.98 -1.39 -14.22
C GLN A 7 -33.25 -2.66 -13.76
N LEU A 8 -33.88 -3.83 -13.90
CA LEU A 8 -33.26 -5.12 -13.55
C LEU A 8 -32.00 -5.42 -14.37
N ARG A 9 -32.00 -5.08 -15.67
CA ARG A 9 -30.80 -5.23 -16.51
C ARG A 9 -29.65 -4.35 -16.04
N ARG A 10 -29.95 -3.11 -15.66
CA ARG A 10 -28.95 -2.17 -15.16
C ARG A 10 -28.31 -2.64 -13.86
N ILE A 11 -29.13 -3.05 -12.89
CA ILE A 11 -28.64 -3.61 -11.62
C ILE A 11 -27.78 -4.85 -11.87
N ASN A 12 -28.20 -5.73 -12.77
CA ASN A 12 -27.44 -6.94 -13.10
C ASN A 12 -26.07 -6.60 -13.73
N ASN A 13 -26.03 -5.61 -14.62
CA ASN A 13 -24.77 -5.12 -15.20
C ASN A 13 -23.86 -4.55 -14.12
N LEU A 14 -24.39 -3.71 -13.22
CA LEU A 14 -23.60 -3.16 -12.12
C LEU A 14 -23.07 -4.25 -11.17
N LEU A 15 -23.86 -5.29 -10.89
CA LEU A 15 -23.40 -6.46 -10.10
C LEU A 15 -22.27 -7.20 -10.81
N PHE A 16 -22.33 -7.35 -12.14
CA PHE A 16 -21.27 -7.94 -12.92
C PHE A 16 -19.98 -7.09 -12.89
N ASN A 17 -20.14 -5.76 -12.93
CA ASN A 17 -19.07 -4.79 -12.77
C ASN A 17 -18.46 -4.86 -11.36
N ALA A 18 -19.27 -4.98 -10.32
CA ALA A 18 -18.83 -5.19 -8.95
C ALA A 18 -18.03 -6.49 -8.78
N PHE A 19 -18.48 -7.58 -9.42
CA PHE A 19 -17.76 -8.85 -9.44
C PHE A 19 -16.42 -8.74 -10.18
N THR A 20 -16.40 -8.07 -11.33
CA THR A 20 -15.20 -7.84 -12.12
C THR A 20 -14.18 -7.02 -11.34
N LEU A 21 -14.64 -5.93 -10.71
CA LEU A 21 -13.81 -5.11 -9.82
C LEU A 21 -13.21 -5.97 -8.71
N SER A 22 -14.06 -6.69 -7.98
CA SER A 22 -13.66 -7.49 -6.80
C SER A 22 -12.70 -8.62 -7.13
N SER A 23 -12.75 -9.16 -8.35
CA SER A 23 -11.87 -10.25 -8.79
C SER A 23 -10.53 -9.75 -9.33
N GLN A 24 -10.51 -8.60 -10.02
CA GLN A 24 -9.33 -8.16 -10.75
C GLN A 24 -8.51 -7.08 -10.05
N ILE A 25 -9.11 -6.28 -9.17
CA ILE A 25 -8.43 -5.12 -8.57
C ILE A 25 -7.14 -5.50 -7.82
N TRP A 26 -7.07 -6.71 -7.27
CA TRP A 26 -5.91 -7.23 -6.53
C TRP A 26 -4.69 -7.55 -7.41
N MET A 27 -4.84 -7.57 -8.74
CA MET A 27 -3.74 -7.86 -9.67
C MET A 27 -2.86 -6.65 -9.96
N PHE A 28 -3.35 -5.44 -9.68
CA PHE A 28 -2.62 -4.20 -9.94
C PHE A 28 -1.55 -3.94 -8.87
N LYS A 29 -0.45 -3.31 -9.28
CA LYS A 29 0.71 -3.06 -8.40
C LYS A 29 0.86 -1.59 -8.01
N SER A 30 -0.01 -0.73 -8.54
CA SER A 30 -0.01 0.69 -8.24
C SER A 30 -1.41 1.21 -7.93
N ARG A 31 -1.49 2.23 -7.07
CA ARG A 31 -2.75 2.91 -6.72
C ARG A 31 -3.41 3.49 -7.96
N LYS A 32 -2.61 4.16 -8.81
CA LYS A 32 -3.04 4.72 -10.09
C LYS A 32 -3.76 3.70 -10.96
N GLU A 33 -3.19 2.51 -11.17
CA GLU A 33 -3.84 1.47 -11.98
C GLU A 33 -5.15 0.99 -11.35
N MET A 34 -5.19 0.76 -10.03
CA MET A 34 -6.41 0.36 -9.32
C MET A 34 -7.53 1.39 -9.45
N ILE A 35 -7.19 2.67 -9.28
CA ILE A 35 -8.15 3.78 -9.37
C ILE A 35 -8.63 3.96 -10.81
N GLN A 36 -7.72 3.92 -11.80
CA GLN A 36 -8.08 4.02 -13.21
C GLN A 36 -9.00 2.88 -13.65
N PHE A 37 -8.71 1.66 -13.19
CA PHE A 37 -9.55 0.49 -13.43
C PHE A 37 -10.94 0.65 -12.80
N PHE A 38 -11.01 1.11 -11.55
CA PHE A 38 -12.26 1.41 -10.87
C PHE A 38 -13.09 2.46 -11.65
N CYS A 39 -12.47 3.58 -12.04
CA CYS A 39 -13.14 4.61 -12.84
C CYS A 39 -13.70 4.04 -14.15
N GLY A 40 -12.92 3.21 -14.85
CA GLY A 40 -13.38 2.54 -16.06
C GLY A 40 -14.64 1.71 -15.83
N ILE A 41 -14.63 0.83 -14.82
CA ILE A 41 -15.76 -0.05 -14.50
C ILE A 41 -17.02 0.74 -14.12
N ILE A 42 -16.89 1.79 -13.32
CA ILE A 42 -18.05 2.61 -12.91
C ILE A 42 -18.63 3.37 -14.11
N PHE A 43 -17.77 3.87 -14.98
CA PHE A 43 -18.16 4.68 -16.12
C PHE A 43 -18.81 3.87 -17.25
N GLU A 44 -18.60 2.55 -17.31
CA GLU A 44 -19.30 1.69 -18.28
C GLU A 44 -20.83 1.63 -18.06
N ASP A 45 -21.34 2.02 -16.89
CA ASP A 45 -22.77 2.06 -16.63
C ASP A 45 -23.43 3.34 -17.16
N GLU A 46 -24.52 3.20 -17.91
CA GLU A 46 -25.27 4.31 -18.50
C GLU A 46 -25.87 5.30 -17.47
N ALA A 47 -25.97 4.94 -16.18
CA ALA A 47 -26.30 5.86 -15.08
C ALA A 47 -25.23 6.87 -14.80
N CYS A 48 -23.98 6.47 -14.98
CA CYS A 48 -22.82 7.30 -14.75
C CYS A 48 -22.68 8.28 -15.91
N THR A 49 -22.40 9.53 -15.56
CA THR A 49 -22.06 10.60 -16.51
C THR A 49 -20.64 11.07 -16.33
N ALA A 50 -20.13 10.94 -15.10
CA ALA A 50 -18.75 11.13 -14.75
C ALA A 50 -18.44 10.38 -13.45
N VAL A 51 -17.21 9.94 -13.33
CA VAL A 51 -16.62 9.48 -12.07
C VAL A 51 -15.30 10.20 -11.89
N VAL A 52 -15.10 10.73 -10.69
CA VAL A 52 -13.85 11.38 -10.28
C VAL A 52 -13.39 10.72 -8.99
N VAL A 53 -12.13 10.35 -8.93
CA VAL A 53 -11.47 9.88 -7.72
C VAL A 53 -10.35 10.87 -7.41
N SER A 54 -10.50 11.59 -6.31
CA SER A 54 -9.44 12.40 -5.74
C SER A 54 -8.60 11.50 -4.84
N ASP A 55 -7.30 11.43 -5.08
CA ASP A 55 -6.35 10.66 -4.28
C ASP A 55 -5.12 11.53 -3.96
N ARG A 56 -4.28 11.08 -3.02
CA ARG A 56 -3.03 11.76 -2.65
C ARG A 56 -2.08 12.02 -3.84
N ASP A 57 -2.16 11.19 -4.88
CA ASP A 57 -1.33 11.26 -6.08
C ASP A 57 -1.94 12.17 -7.18
N GLY A 58 -3.14 12.73 -6.94
CA GLY A 58 -3.88 13.57 -7.87
C GLY A 58 -5.29 13.06 -8.17
N GLU A 59 -5.92 13.66 -9.18
CA GLU A 59 -7.29 13.35 -9.59
C GLU A 59 -7.32 12.39 -10.79
N TYR A 60 -8.21 11.42 -10.73
CA TYR A 60 -8.42 10.41 -11.76
C TYR A 60 -9.89 10.41 -12.17
N TYR A 61 -10.17 10.40 -13.48
CA TYR A 61 -11.55 10.55 -13.92
C TYR A 61 -11.85 9.87 -15.25
N GLN A 62 -13.14 9.59 -15.44
CA GLN A 62 -13.79 9.22 -16.69
C GLN A 62 -15.07 10.04 -16.76
N MET A 63 -15.34 10.74 -17.87
CA MET A 63 -16.47 11.66 -17.94
C MET A 63 -16.96 11.88 -19.38
N ASP A 64 -18.29 11.91 -19.54
CA ASP A 64 -18.99 12.37 -20.75
C ASP A 64 -19.25 13.89 -20.70
N GLU A 65 -19.12 14.48 -19.52
CA GLU A 65 -19.37 15.89 -19.27
C GLU A 65 -18.35 16.50 -18.32
N ASN A 66 -18.03 17.77 -18.51
CA ASN A 66 -16.99 18.41 -17.71
C ASN A 66 -17.53 18.80 -16.32
N VAL A 67 -17.15 18.01 -15.32
CA VAL A 67 -17.53 18.20 -13.91
C VAL A 67 -16.39 18.76 -13.04
N MET A 68 -15.24 19.10 -13.63
CA MET A 68 -14.03 19.47 -12.85
C MET A 68 -14.19 20.78 -12.06
N ASN A 69 -15.13 21.64 -12.45
CA ASN A 69 -15.43 22.87 -11.71
C ASN A 69 -16.42 22.65 -10.55
N CYS A 70 -16.80 21.39 -10.27
CA CYS A 70 -17.74 21.10 -9.20
C CYS A 70 -17.12 21.39 -7.83
N LYS A 71 -17.76 22.27 -7.05
CA LYS A 71 -17.29 22.68 -5.72
C LYS A 71 -17.06 21.53 -4.73
N PHE A 72 -17.76 20.41 -4.92
CA PHE A 72 -17.64 19.24 -4.04
C PHE A 72 -16.33 18.47 -4.24
N LEU A 73 -15.67 18.63 -5.40
CA LEU A 73 -14.36 18.03 -5.65
C LEU A 73 -13.24 18.68 -4.79
N ASN A 74 -13.46 19.90 -4.32
CA ASN A 74 -12.49 20.65 -3.50
C ASN A 74 -12.48 20.22 -2.02
N TYR A 75 -13.25 19.21 -1.63
CA TYR A 75 -13.44 18.80 -0.24
C TYR A 75 -13.32 17.28 -0.10
N ASN A 76 -12.56 16.83 0.89
CA ASN A 76 -12.46 15.41 1.27
C ASN A 76 -13.64 14.99 2.18
N PRO A 77 -14.65 14.25 1.67
CA PRO A 77 -15.74 13.67 2.46
C PRO A 77 -15.28 12.89 3.68
N LYS A 78 -16.00 13.06 4.80
CA LYS A 78 -15.89 12.19 5.99
C LYS A 78 -17.01 11.15 6.07
N VAL A 79 -18.12 11.42 5.40
CA VAL A 79 -19.32 10.59 5.40
C VAL A 79 -19.84 10.46 3.99
N PHE A 80 -20.48 9.34 3.71
CA PHE A 80 -21.23 9.15 2.48
C PHE A 80 -22.34 10.19 2.38
N SER A 81 -22.54 10.77 1.19
CA SER A 81 -23.64 11.69 0.94
C SER A 81 -24.11 11.62 -0.50
N ILE A 82 -25.38 11.98 -0.72
CA ILE A 82 -25.98 12.17 -2.04
C ILE A 82 -26.38 13.63 -2.13
N VAL A 83 -25.94 14.30 -3.19
CA VAL A 83 -26.18 15.71 -3.42
C VAL A 83 -26.98 15.87 -4.71
N ASP A 84 -28.05 16.66 -4.65
CA ASP A 84 -28.82 17.05 -5.83
C ASP A 84 -28.05 18.10 -6.65
N THR A 85 -28.11 17.97 -7.98
CA THR A 85 -27.47 18.90 -8.93
C THR A 85 -27.79 20.37 -8.72
N ARG A 86 -28.95 20.70 -8.14
CA ARG A 86 -29.29 22.08 -7.79
C ARG A 86 -28.28 22.75 -6.85
N TYR A 87 -27.51 21.94 -6.12
CA TYR A 87 -26.44 22.41 -5.25
C TYR A 87 -25.06 22.36 -5.92
N CYS A 88 -24.94 21.75 -7.09
CA CYS A 88 -23.72 21.75 -7.90
C CYS A 88 -23.65 23.04 -8.74
N GLU A 89 -22.44 23.56 -8.93
CA GLU A 89 -22.18 24.74 -9.76
C GLU A 89 -21.74 24.35 -11.19
N CYS A 90 -22.12 23.14 -11.62
CA CYS A 90 -21.73 22.61 -12.92
C CYS A 90 -22.63 23.20 -14.02
N GLU A 91 -22.02 23.73 -15.09
CA GLU A 91 -22.76 24.27 -16.22
C GLU A 91 -23.02 23.20 -17.28
N LYS A 92 -24.25 23.16 -17.84
CA LYS A 92 -24.65 22.28 -18.95
C LYS A 92 -24.38 20.78 -18.70
N VAL A 93 -24.86 20.29 -17.56
CA VAL A 93 -24.71 18.89 -17.16
C VAL A 93 -25.99 18.07 -17.28
N ASN A 94 -25.81 16.76 -17.47
CA ASN A 94 -26.80 15.73 -17.62
C ASN A 94 -27.02 14.92 -16.34
N HIS A 95 -26.07 14.91 -15.39
CA HIS A 95 -26.32 14.33 -14.09
C HIS A 95 -27.47 15.07 -13.37
N ARG A 96 -28.13 14.36 -12.45
CA ARG A 96 -29.12 14.93 -11.52
C ARG A 96 -28.66 14.80 -10.08
N TYR A 97 -27.78 13.84 -9.80
CA TYR A 97 -27.28 13.54 -8.47
C TYR A 97 -25.75 13.36 -8.49
N LEU A 98 -25.13 13.65 -7.36
CA LEU A 98 -23.72 13.37 -7.08
C LEU A 98 -23.68 12.48 -5.83
N ALA A 99 -23.18 11.26 -5.98
CA ALA A 99 -22.88 10.38 -4.87
C ALA A 99 -21.41 10.56 -4.46
N VAL A 100 -21.19 10.90 -3.20
CA VAL A 100 -19.88 11.18 -2.63
C VAL A 100 -19.54 10.10 -1.62
N PHE A 101 -18.46 9.37 -1.87
CA PHE A 101 -17.99 8.27 -1.03
C PHE A 101 -16.63 8.62 -0.42
N PRO A 102 -16.53 8.68 0.92
CA PRO A 102 -15.23 8.71 1.57
C PRO A 102 -14.54 7.36 1.39
N VAL A 103 -13.28 7.38 1.00
CA VAL A 103 -12.41 6.20 0.99
C VAL A 103 -11.31 6.41 2.04
N LEU A 104 -10.67 5.32 2.48
CA LEU A 104 -9.64 5.37 3.51
C LEU A 104 -8.50 6.35 3.12
N GLY A 105 -8.08 7.19 4.06
CA GLY A 105 -6.98 8.14 3.87
C GLY A 105 -7.41 9.45 3.19
N GLU A 106 -6.65 9.87 2.20
CA GLU A 106 -6.90 11.10 1.41
C GLU A 106 -7.66 10.80 0.11
N THR A 107 -8.24 9.60 -0.01
CA THR A 107 -8.96 9.18 -1.21
C THR A 107 -10.46 9.45 -1.08
N SER A 108 -11.07 9.99 -2.12
CA SER A 108 -12.51 10.24 -2.20
C SER A 108 -13.04 9.94 -3.59
N VAL A 109 -14.23 9.34 -3.66
CA VAL A 109 -14.89 8.98 -4.92
C VAL A 109 -16.15 9.81 -5.10
N TYR A 110 -16.30 10.39 -6.27
CA TYR A 110 -17.42 11.23 -6.69
C TYR A 110 -18.03 10.59 -7.93
N VAL A 111 -19.28 10.16 -7.85
CA VAL A 111 -19.99 9.54 -8.96
C VAL A 111 -21.18 10.41 -9.33
N PHE A 112 -21.19 10.90 -10.57
CA PHE A 112 -22.21 11.77 -11.11
C PHE A 112 -23.26 10.91 -11.85
N LEU A 113 -24.50 10.94 -11.35
CA LEU A 113 -25.57 10.02 -11.70
C LEU A 113 -26.76 10.73 -12.33
N LYS A 114 -27.36 10.12 -13.36
CA LYS A 114 -28.61 10.61 -13.99
C LYS A 114 -29.83 10.45 -13.07
N GLU A 115 -29.83 9.41 -12.23
CA GLU A 115 -30.97 8.98 -11.42
C GLU A 115 -30.51 8.55 -10.03
N GLN A 116 -31.40 8.68 -9.05
CA GLN A 116 -31.19 8.21 -7.69
C GLN A 116 -31.91 6.87 -7.51
N ASP A 117 -31.17 5.77 -7.67
CA ASP A 117 -31.63 4.41 -7.41
C ASP A 117 -30.91 3.87 -6.17
N GLU A 118 -31.66 3.46 -5.15
CA GLU A 118 -31.11 3.03 -3.86
C GLU A 118 -30.29 1.73 -3.97
N GLU A 119 -30.74 0.77 -4.77
CA GLU A 119 -30.04 -0.50 -4.96
C GLU A 119 -28.73 -0.27 -5.71
N TYR A 120 -28.77 0.59 -6.73
CA TYR A 120 -27.60 1.02 -7.49
C TYR A 120 -26.55 1.69 -6.59
N ILE A 121 -26.99 2.65 -5.77
CA ILE A 121 -26.12 3.37 -4.83
C ILE A 121 -25.53 2.43 -3.79
N GLN A 122 -26.30 1.46 -3.30
CA GLN A 122 -25.80 0.46 -2.37
C GLN A 122 -24.69 -0.39 -2.99
N ILE A 123 -24.83 -0.82 -4.24
CA ILE A 123 -23.79 -1.56 -4.95
C ILE A 123 -22.54 -0.68 -5.15
N LEU A 124 -22.70 0.59 -5.56
CA LEU A 124 -21.58 1.52 -5.65
C LEU A 124 -20.83 1.69 -4.32
N LYS A 125 -21.57 1.75 -3.21
CA LYS A 125 -20.98 1.82 -1.87
C LYS A 125 -20.12 0.59 -1.57
N GLU A 126 -20.58 -0.60 -1.92
CA GLU A 126 -19.79 -1.83 -1.77
C GLU A 126 -18.55 -1.83 -2.69
N MET A 127 -18.69 -1.37 -3.94
CA MET A 127 -17.57 -1.25 -4.87
C MET A 127 -16.51 -0.27 -4.38
N THR A 128 -16.90 0.89 -3.84
CA THR A 128 -15.96 1.85 -3.25
C THR A 128 -15.27 1.30 -2.00
N ALA A 129 -15.98 0.50 -1.18
CA ALA A 129 -15.37 -0.20 -0.05
C ALA A 129 -14.38 -1.29 -0.50
N VAL A 130 -14.62 -1.95 -1.64
CA VAL A 130 -13.65 -2.87 -2.26
C VAL A 130 -12.40 -2.12 -2.72
N LEU A 131 -12.55 -0.98 -3.41
CA LEU A 131 -11.43 -0.12 -3.79
C LEU A 131 -10.61 0.30 -2.56
N GLY A 132 -11.27 0.77 -1.50
CA GLY A 132 -10.59 1.18 -0.27
C GLY A 132 -9.74 0.08 0.35
N ARG A 133 -10.30 -1.14 0.46
CA ARG A 133 -9.56 -2.31 0.98
C ARG A 133 -8.39 -2.72 0.08
N ALA A 134 -8.55 -2.64 -1.24
CA ALA A 134 -7.48 -2.96 -2.19
C ALA A 134 -6.32 -1.95 -2.07
N LEU A 135 -6.63 -0.66 -1.94
CA LEU A 135 -5.64 0.40 -1.75
C LEU A 135 -4.89 0.24 -0.41
N GLU A 136 -5.60 -0.08 0.67
CA GLU A 136 -4.98 -0.35 1.98
C GLU A 136 -4.08 -1.58 1.93
N PHE A 137 -4.55 -2.67 1.33
CA PHE A 137 -3.77 -3.89 1.16
C PHE A 137 -2.47 -3.64 0.39
N LEU A 138 -2.52 -2.83 -0.68
CA LEU A 138 -1.32 -2.47 -1.45
C LEU A 138 -0.27 -1.75 -0.60
N GLU A 139 -0.69 -0.85 0.29
CA GLU A 139 0.24 -0.13 1.17
C GLU A 139 0.85 -1.07 2.22
N ILE A 140 0.02 -1.91 2.85
CA ILE A 140 0.49 -2.95 3.78
C ILE A 140 1.48 -3.92 3.08
N GLN A 141 1.21 -4.29 1.83
CA GLN A 141 2.10 -5.15 1.07
C GLN A 141 3.46 -4.50 0.83
N LYS A 142 3.49 -3.21 0.45
CA LYS A 142 4.74 -2.47 0.25
C LYS A 142 5.56 -2.37 1.54
N GLU A 143 4.90 -2.08 2.66
CA GLU A 143 5.55 -2.03 3.97
C GLU A 143 6.14 -3.40 4.34
N ASN A 144 5.40 -4.48 4.13
CA ASN A 144 5.88 -5.84 4.38
C ASN A 144 7.07 -6.20 3.47
N GLU A 145 7.03 -5.86 2.19
CA GLU A 145 8.14 -6.08 1.26
C GLU A 145 9.40 -5.33 1.68
N GLU A 146 9.26 -4.11 2.18
CA GLU A 146 10.37 -3.33 2.72
C GLU A 146 10.96 -3.97 3.98
N ILE A 147 10.11 -4.38 4.92
CA ILE A 147 10.51 -5.09 6.14
C ILE A 147 11.27 -6.38 5.79
N LEU A 148 10.74 -7.19 4.87
CA LEU A 148 11.38 -8.43 4.42
C LEU A 148 12.73 -8.18 3.75
N ARG A 149 12.83 -7.13 2.92
CA ARG A 149 14.10 -6.74 2.29
C ARG A 149 15.15 -6.37 3.34
N ARG A 150 14.77 -5.63 4.37
CA ARG A 150 15.65 -5.24 5.47
C ARG A 150 16.07 -6.44 6.32
N LEU A 151 15.13 -7.33 6.68
CA LEU A 151 15.44 -8.58 7.38
C LEU A 151 16.45 -9.43 6.61
N LYS A 152 16.28 -9.56 5.29
CA LYS A 152 17.25 -10.26 4.44
C LYS A 152 18.64 -9.62 4.50
N SER A 153 18.72 -8.29 4.43
CA SER A 153 19.99 -7.56 4.55
C SER A 153 20.67 -7.82 5.91
N ASN A 154 19.89 -7.82 6.99
CA ASN A 154 20.42 -8.09 8.34
C ASN A 154 20.97 -9.52 8.45
N LEU A 155 20.25 -10.52 7.92
CA LEU A 155 20.72 -11.91 7.89
C LEU A 155 22.04 -12.05 7.11
N GLN A 156 22.17 -11.37 5.97
CA GLN A 156 23.41 -11.34 5.19
C GLN A 156 24.55 -10.69 5.97
N HIS A 157 24.28 -9.61 6.70
CA HIS A 157 25.27 -8.96 7.55
C HIS A 157 25.72 -9.85 8.71
N PHE A 158 24.80 -10.54 9.38
CA PHE A 158 25.14 -11.50 10.43
C PHE A 158 25.99 -12.65 9.91
N GLN A 159 25.68 -13.17 8.72
CA GLN A 159 26.51 -14.21 8.09
C GLN A 159 27.95 -13.70 7.84
N PHE A 160 28.08 -12.49 7.30
CA PHE A 160 29.39 -11.86 7.09
C PHE A 160 30.18 -11.68 8.39
N LEU A 161 29.53 -11.24 9.46
CA LEU A 161 30.17 -11.06 10.77
C LEU A 161 30.57 -12.39 11.40
N SER A 162 29.73 -13.44 11.27
CA SER A 162 30.04 -14.79 11.71
C SER A 162 31.30 -15.34 11.04
N ASP A 163 31.42 -15.15 9.72
CA ASP A 163 32.63 -15.55 8.98
C ASP A 163 33.87 -14.77 9.44
N ARG A 164 33.71 -13.47 9.77
CA ARG A 164 34.79 -12.65 10.33
C ARG A 164 35.21 -13.04 11.74
N LEU A 165 34.33 -13.66 12.53
CA LEU A 165 34.68 -14.26 13.83
C LEU A 165 35.41 -15.61 13.67
N ARG A 166 35.05 -16.39 12.65
CA ARG A 166 35.66 -17.72 12.40
C ARG A 166 37.16 -17.64 12.16
N ASN A 167 37.63 -16.62 11.45
CA ASN A 167 39.04 -16.45 11.11
C ASN A 167 39.96 -16.23 12.34
N PRO A 168 39.75 -15.23 13.21
CA PRO A 168 40.53 -15.08 14.43
C PRO A 168 40.37 -16.26 15.39
N LEU A 169 39.20 -16.92 15.43
CA LEU A 169 39.02 -18.14 16.20
C LEU A 169 39.92 -19.28 15.69
N ALA A 170 40.00 -19.48 14.38
CA ALA A 170 40.88 -20.48 13.77
C ALA A 170 42.36 -20.19 14.06
N ILE A 171 42.76 -18.91 14.09
CA ILE A 171 44.13 -18.52 14.49
C ILE A 171 44.40 -18.89 15.95
N ILE A 172 43.47 -18.59 16.86
CA ILE A 172 43.61 -18.94 18.29
C ILE A 172 43.71 -20.46 18.46
N GLN A 173 42.88 -21.23 17.75
CA GLN A 173 42.94 -22.69 17.75
C GLN A 173 44.29 -23.21 17.23
N GLY A 174 44.77 -22.70 16.09
CA GLY A 174 46.07 -23.10 15.56
C GLY A 174 47.24 -22.72 16.47
N VAL A 175 47.18 -21.58 17.18
CA VAL A 175 48.18 -21.21 18.19
C VAL A 175 48.14 -22.16 19.38
N ALA A 176 46.95 -22.59 19.81
CA ALA A 176 46.80 -23.55 20.90
C ALA A 176 47.34 -24.94 20.53
N GLU A 177 47.15 -25.37 19.27
CA GLU A 177 47.70 -26.63 18.75
C GLU A 177 49.24 -26.61 18.66
N LEU A 178 49.82 -25.46 18.34
CA LEU A 178 51.27 -25.26 18.20
C LEU A 178 51.94 -24.71 19.47
N ALA A 179 51.28 -24.83 20.63
CA ALA A 179 51.72 -24.17 21.87
C ALA A 179 53.14 -24.58 22.30
N ASP A 180 53.54 -25.82 22.04
CA ASP A 180 54.88 -26.34 22.38
C ASP A 180 55.95 -25.94 21.35
N GLU A 181 55.55 -25.56 20.14
CA GLU A 181 56.44 -25.18 19.04
C GLU A 181 56.63 -23.66 18.93
N LEU A 182 55.76 -22.89 19.57
CA LEU A 182 55.78 -21.42 19.58
C LEU A 182 56.39 -20.89 20.87
N SER A 183 57.15 -19.79 20.76
CA SER A 183 57.58 -19.09 21.97
C SER A 183 56.37 -18.50 22.69
N PRO A 184 56.31 -18.54 24.04
CA PRO A 184 55.16 -18.05 24.80
C PRO A 184 54.78 -16.61 24.46
N LYS A 185 55.78 -15.75 24.23
CA LYS A 185 55.58 -14.35 23.86
C LYS A 185 54.88 -14.21 22.50
N LYS A 186 55.28 -15.00 21.51
CA LYS A 186 54.71 -14.96 20.15
C LYS A 186 53.28 -15.53 20.14
N ALA A 187 53.04 -16.63 20.85
CA ALA A 187 51.70 -17.19 21.03
C ALA A 187 50.75 -16.17 21.68
N PHE A 188 51.19 -15.52 22.76
CA PHE A 188 50.40 -14.51 23.45
C PHE A 188 50.06 -13.30 22.57
N GLU A 189 51.01 -12.78 21.79
CA GLU A 189 50.76 -11.67 20.86
C GLU A 189 49.74 -12.04 19.77
N MET A 190 49.81 -13.27 19.23
CA MET A 190 48.87 -13.74 18.21
C MET A 190 47.45 -13.91 18.75
N VAL A 191 47.31 -14.47 19.97
CA VAL A 191 46.02 -14.59 20.65
C VAL A 191 45.45 -13.22 20.96
N LYS A 192 46.25 -12.30 21.52
CA LYS A 192 45.81 -10.94 21.85
C LYS A 192 45.28 -10.20 20.62
N ARG A 193 46.03 -10.21 19.51
CA ARG A 193 45.60 -9.55 18.27
C ARG A 193 44.32 -10.17 17.68
N SER A 194 44.15 -11.48 17.83
CA SER A 194 42.95 -12.18 17.36
C SER A 194 41.73 -11.88 18.24
N ALA A 195 41.92 -11.80 19.56
CA ALA A 195 40.89 -11.37 20.49
C ALA A 195 40.46 -9.91 20.26
N GLU A 196 41.40 -9.00 19.97
CA GLU A 196 41.10 -7.62 19.57
C GLU A 196 40.24 -7.56 18.30
N LYS A 197 40.59 -8.34 17.26
CA LYS A 197 39.75 -8.45 16.05
C LYS A 197 38.36 -9.03 16.32
N MET A 198 38.24 -10.02 17.20
CA MET A 198 36.93 -10.55 17.59
C MET A 198 36.10 -9.49 18.30
N LYS A 199 36.73 -8.70 19.18
CA LYS A 199 36.07 -7.59 19.86
C LYS A 199 35.53 -6.56 18.87
N GLU A 200 36.32 -6.13 17.89
CA GLU A 200 35.85 -5.19 16.84
C GLU A 200 34.62 -5.71 16.10
N VAL A 201 34.57 -7.01 15.82
CA VAL A 201 33.43 -7.65 15.15
C VAL A 201 32.19 -7.73 16.07
N LEU A 202 32.38 -7.99 17.36
CA LEU A 202 31.31 -8.01 18.37
C LEU A 202 30.75 -6.61 18.66
N ASP A 203 31.61 -5.59 18.70
CA ASP A 203 31.19 -4.20 18.85
C ASP A 203 30.34 -3.78 17.64
N SER A 204 30.77 -4.15 16.42
CA SER A 204 29.99 -3.93 15.19
C SER A 204 28.64 -4.67 15.19
N LEU A 205 28.58 -5.88 15.75
CA LEU A 205 27.32 -6.64 15.92
C LEU A 205 26.35 -5.91 16.84
N THR A 206 26.86 -5.37 17.95
CA THR A 206 26.05 -4.67 18.95
C THR A 206 25.43 -3.40 18.36
N GLU A 207 26.20 -2.64 17.57
CA GLU A 207 25.69 -1.46 16.87
C GLU A 207 24.58 -1.81 15.87
N ALA A 208 24.76 -2.89 15.09
CA ALA A 208 23.77 -3.37 14.13
C ALA A 208 22.49 -3.89 14.81
N GLU A 209 22.63 -4.54 15.97
CA GLU A 209 21.51 -5.03 16.78
C GLU A 209 20.69 -3.87 17.34
N VAL A 210 21.33 -2.87 17.97
CA VAL A 210 20.64 -1.67 18.48
C VAL A 210 19.91 -0.94 17.35
N SER A 211 20.54 -0.78 16.18
CA SER A 211 19.89 -0.18 15.02
C SER A 211 18.66 -0.97 14.57
N SER A 212 18.71 -2.30 14.64
CA SER A 212 17.58 -3.16 14.27
C SER A 212 16.44 -3.09 15.28
N ILE A 213 16.76 -3.01 16.58
CA ILE A 213 15.78 -2.87 17.67
C ILE A 213 15.06 -1.54 17.57
N ASN A 214 15.80 -0.43 17.43
CA ASN A 214 15.20 0.90 17.30
C ASN A 214 14.24 0.98 16.11
N LEU A 215 14.62 0.35 14.99
CA LEU A 215 13.76 0.29 13.81
C LEU A 215 12.49 -0.54 14.05
N TYR A 216 12.61 -1.67 14.73
CA TYR A 216 11.44 -2.47 15.12
C TYR A 216 10.51 -1.64 16.01
N GLU A 217 11.05 -0.94 17.01
CA GLU A 217 10.26 -0.06 17.87
C GLU A 217 9.57 1.07 17.07
N GLU A 218 10.23 1.71 16.12
CA GLU A 218 9.61 2.75 15.27
C GLU A 218 8.44 2.22 14.41
N VAL A 219 8.57 1.00 13.87
CA VAL A 219 7.54 0.39 13.02
C VAL A 219 6.33 -0.07 13.84
N PHE A 220 6.56 -0.61 15.03
CA PHE A 220 5.51 -1.22 15.85
C PHE A 220 4.94 -0.29 16.94
N SER A 221 5.57 0.85 17.24
CA SER A 221 5.03 1.89 18.15
C SER A 221 4.09 2.89 17.47
N LYS A 222 4.02 2.90 16.13
CA LYS A 222 3.12 3.78 15.35
C LYS A 222 1.76 3.16 15.01
N ARG A 223 1.43 1.98 15.57
CA ARG A 223 0.08 1.39 15.54
C ARG A 223 -0.65 1.67 16.83
#